data_AF-A0A8S2ZAM2-F1
#
_entry.id   AF-A0A8S2ZAM2-F1
#
_cell.length_a   1.000
_cell.length_b   1.000
_cell.length_c   1.000
_cell.angle_alpha   90.00
_cell.angle_beta   90.00
_cell.angle_gamma   90.00
#
_symmetry.space_group_name_H-M   'P 1'
#
loop_
_entity.id
_entity.type
_entity.pdbx_description
1 polymer ?
#
loop_
_entity_poly.entity_id
_entity_poly.type
_entity_poly.pdbx_seq_one_letter_code
_entity_poly.pdbx_strand_id
1 'polypeptide(L)'
;SCGSPFSEESKVHSADSSCTVQPADCREHRCYVCQAKFLSSNDLQKHLRQQCFPSEIREQIEKLTLHIENPKQRQQVQQILWRHGQLFDLRLPSIIKTTVRHAIETGNHPPVYTPAYRVSYKDE
;
A
#
# COMPACT_ATOMS: atom_id res chain seq x y z
N SER A 1 -9.53 20.49 19.80
CA SER A 1 -9.90 19.70 20.99
C SER A 1 -10.80 18.56 20.55
N CYS A 2 -10.25 17.37 20.31
CA CYS A 2 -11.07 16.17 20.14
C CYS A 2 -11.36 15.62 21.55
N GLY A 3 -12.60 15.81 22.00
CA GLY A 3 -13.08 15.21 23.24
C GLY A 3 -13.31 13.72 23.04
N SER A 4 -12.85 12.92 24.00
CA SER A 4 -13.43 11.61 24.26
C SER A 4 -14.87 11.78 24.73
N PRO A 5 -15.71 10.78 24.52
CA PRO A 5 -16.40 10.23 25.69
C PRO A 5 -16.32 8.71 25.76
N PHE A 6 -16.35 8.28 27.01
CA PHE A 6 -16.24 6.94 27.54
C PHE A 6 -17.65 6.33 27.72
N SER A 7 -17.76 5.02 27.49
CA SER A 7 -18.76 4.04 28.00
C SER A 7 -20.28 4.27 27.82
N GLU A 8 -20.99 3.26 27.32
CA GLU A 8 -21.88 2.42 28.15
C GLU A 8 -22.49 1.24 27.38
N GLU A 9 -22.80 0.20 28.14
CA GLU A 9 -23.26 -1.12 27.77
C GLU A 9 -24.73 -1.13 27.31
N SER A 10 -25.09 -1.98 26.34
CA SER A 10 -26.33 -2.79 26.39
C SER A 10 -26.51 -3.74 25.19
N LYS A 11 -26.44 -5.03 25.52
CA LYS A 11 -27.47 -6.06 25.26
C LYS A 11 -27.72 -6.57 23.83
N VAL A 12 -26.98 -7.63 23.51
CA VAL A 12 -27.37 -8.91 22.88
C VAL A 12 -28.63 -8.92 22.00
N HIS A 13 -28.43 -9.18 20.70
CA HIS A 13 -29.34 -10.03 19.91
C HIS A 13 -28.53 -11.17 19.31
N SER A 14 -28.84 -12.37 19.76
CA SER A 14 -28.33 -13.63 19.25
C SER A 14 -28.75 -13.83 17.79
N ALA A 15 -27.77 -14.08 16.93
CA ALA A 15 -27.94 -14.92 15.77
C ALA A 15 -26.69 -15.78 15.67
N ASP A 16 -26.89 -17.08 15.92
CA ASP A 16 -25.92 -18.14 15.78
C ASP A 16 -25.15 -18.04 14.45
N SER A 17 -23.84 -17.88 14.56
CA SER A 17 -22.87 -18.34 13.56
C SER A 17 -21.56 -18.58 14.30
N SER A 18 -21.57 -19.66 15.07
CA SER A 18 -20.39 -20.21 15.71
C SER A 18 -19.40 -20.69 14.64
N CYS A 19 -18.41 -19.85 14.34
CA CYS A 19 -17.19 -20.32 13.69
C CYS A 19 -16.20 -20.74 14.78
N THR A 20 -16.35 -21.96 15.29
CA THR A 20 -15.28 -22.64 16.02
C THR A 20 -14.18 -23.04 15.03
N VAL A 21 -13.25 -22.11 14.77
CA VAL A 21 -11.99 -22.41 14.07
C VAL A 21 -10.85 -21.74 14.84
N GLN A 22 -9.75 -22.47 14.94
CA GLN A 22 -8.58 -22.28 15.80
C GLN A 22 -7.94 -20.86 15.76
N PRO A 23 -7.19 -20.45 16.81
CA PRO A 23 -6.78 -19.05 17.02
C PRO A 23 -5.56 -18.57 16.21
N ALA A 24 -5.23 -19.15 15.05
CA ALA A 24 -4.01 -18.81 14.33
C ALA A 24 -4.18 -17.95 13.05
N ASP A 25 -5.38 -17.84 12.47
CA ASP A 25 -5.51 -17.24 11.12
C ASP A 25 -6.75 -16.36 10.87
N CYS A 26 -7.39 -15.85 11.93
CA CYS A 26 -8.37 -14.78 11.74
C CYS A 26 -7.61 -13.44 11.63
N ARG A 27 -7.04 -13.16 10.46
CA ARG A 27 -6.43 -11.86 10.16
C ARG A 27 -7.50 -10.78 10.28
N GLU A 28 -7.55 -10.14 11.44
CA GLU A 28 -8.48 -9.05 11.71
C GLU A 28 -8.35 -7.99 10.60
N HIS A 29 -9.45 -7.67 9.91
CA HIS A 29 -9.46 -6.60 8.92
C HIS A 29 -9.48 -5.27 9.65
N ARG A 30 -8.30 -4.71 9.94
CA ARG A 30 -8.14 -3.47 10.71
C ARG A 30 -7.78 -2.29 9.82
N CYS A 31 -8.41 -1.14 10.06
CA CYS A 31 -8.03 0.12 9.43
C CYS A 31 -6.70 0.63 10.00
N TYR A 32 -5.75 0.96 9.13
CA TYR A 32 -4.44 1.49 9.56
C TYR A 32 -4.52 2.95 10.06
N VAL A 33 -5.57 3.69 9.67
CA VAL A 33 -5.75 5.11 10.04
C VAL A 33 -6.44 5.24 11.40
N CYS A 34 -7.66 4.68 11.53
CA CYS A 34 -8.48 4.83 12.73
C CYS A 34 -8.48 3.59 13.63
N GLN A 35 -7.76 2.53 13.26
CA GLN A 35 -7.65 1.29 14.02
C GLN A 35 -8.95 0.49 14.23
N ALA A 36 -10.06 0.88 13.58
CA ALA A 36 -11.32 0.16 13.61
C ALA A 36 -11.18 -1.26 13.03
N LYS A 37 -11.89 -2.22 13.63
CA LYS A 37 -11.92 -3.63 13.22
C LYS A 37 -13.17 -3.90 12.38
N PHE A 38 -13.01 -4.70 11.34
CA PHE A 38 -14.08 -5.08 10.42
C PHE A 38 -14.17 -6.60 10.31
N LEU A 39 -15.38 -7.09 10.08
CA LEU A 39 -15.64 -8.52 9.88
C LEU A 39 -15.22 -9.00 8.48
N SER A 40 -15.18 -8.09 7.50
CA SER A 40 -14.80 -8.41 6.12
C SER A 40 -13.83 -7.39 5.52
N SER A 41 -13.02 -7.85 4.56
CA SER A 41 -12.15 -7.00 3.75
C SER A 41 -12.94 -5.95 2.95
N ASN A 42 -14.16 -6.29 2.51
CA ASN A 42 -15.02 -5.40 1.75
C ASN A 42 -15.47 -4.20 2.60
N ASP A 43 -15.86 -4.45 3.85
CA ASP A 43 -16.26 -3.39 4.78
C ASP A 43 -15.09 -2.48 5.14
N LEU A 44 -13.90 -3.06 5.35
CA LEU A 44 -12.67 -2.29 5.54
C LEU A 44 -12.38 -1.40 4.31
N GLN A 45 -12.49 -1.93 3.10
CA GLN A 45 -12.26 -1.17 1.86
C GLN A 45 -13.26 -0.01 1.69
N LYS A 46 -14.54 -0.25 1.97
CA LYS A 46 -15.58 0.79 1.95
C LYS A 46 -15.28 1.88 2.99
N HIS A 47 -14.94 1.47 4.20
CA HIS A 47 -14.57 2.37 5.28
C HIS A 47 -13.34 3.22 4.94
N LEU A 48 -12.27 2.60 4.42
CA LEU A 48 -11.07 3.31 3.98
C LEU A 48 -11.41 4.38 2.94
N ARG A 49 -12.18 4.04 1.91
CA ARG A 49 -12.56 4.96 0.84
C ARG A 49 -13.42 6.13 1.32
N GLN A 50 -14.35 5.89 2.26
CA GLN A 50 -15.36 6.88 2.64
C GLN A 50 -14.97 7.74 3.84
N GLN A 51 -14.28 7.15 4.82
CA GLN A 51 -14.13 7.72 6.17
C GLN A 51 -12.68 7.94 6.60
N CYS A 52 -11.70 7.27 5.99
CA CYS A 52 -10.33 7.27 6.48
C CYS A 52 -9.26 7.76 5.51
N PHE A 53 -9.48 7.65 4.21
CA PHE A 53 -8.56 8.26 3.26
C PHE A 53 -8.68 9.78 3.30
N PRO A 54 -7.54 10.48 3.45
CA PRO A 54 -7.50 11.93 3.37
C PRO A 54 -7.83 12.37 1.93
N SER A 55 -8.33 13.60 1.77
CA SER A 55 -8.79 14.16 0.49
C SER A 55 -7.71 14.11 -0.59
N GLU A 56 -6.45 14.27 -0.20
CA GLU A 56 -5.28 14.28 -1.09
C GLU A 56 -5.12 12.95 -1.84
N ILE A 57 -5.37 11.81 -1.19
CA ILE A 57 -5.31 10.50 -1.86
C ILE A 57 -6.42 10.40 -2.92
N ARG A 58 -7.58 10.99 -2.65
CA ARG A 58 -8.71 10.96 -3.58
C ARG A 58 -8.42 11.76 -4.83
N GLU A 59 -7.92 12.98 -4.66
CA GLU A 59 -7.51 13.85 -5.77
C GLU A 59 -6.37 13.22 -6.59
N GLN A 60 -5.41 12.57 -5.95
CA GLN A 60 -4.32 11.89 -6.65
C GLN A 60 -4.84 10.74 -7.53
N ILE A 61 -5.73 9.90 -7.02
CA ILE A 61 -6.30 8.78 -7.78
C ILE A 61 -7.11 9.30 -8.98
N GLU A 62 -7.88 10.36 -8.79
CA GLU A 62 -8.60 11.01 -9.89
C GLU A 62 -7.65 11.56 -10.95
N LYS A 63 -6.62 12.29 -10.53
CA LYS A 63 -5.59 12.84 -11.43
C LYS A 63 -4.88 11.76 -12.24
N LEU A 64 -4.50 10.64 -11.60
CA LEU A 64 -3.82 9.52 -12.27
C LEU A 64 -4.70 8.83 -13.31
N THR A 65 -6.02 8.83 -13.13
CA THR A 65 -6.95 8.10 -14.00
C THR A 65 -7.68 9.00 -15.00
N LEU A 66 -7.47 10.31 -14.94
CA LEU A 66 -8.15 11.31 -15.78
C LEU A 66 -7.93 11.12 -17.29
N HIS A 67 -6.76 10.62 -17.67
CA HIS A 67 -6.39 10.40 -19.07
C HIS A 67 -7.10 9.17 -19.70
N ILE A 68 -7.71 8.28 -18.90
CA ILE A 68 -8.34 7.05 -19.41
C ILE A 68 -9.73 7.39 -19.95
N GLU A 69 -9.89 7.52 -21.27
CA GLU A 69 -11.16 7.93 -21.90
C GLU A 69 -12.33 6.99 -21.61
N ASN A 70 -12.09 5.67 -21.54
CA ASN A 70 -13.15 4.70 -21.29
C ASN A 70 -13.59 4.71 -19.81
N PRO A 71 -14.86 5.03 -19.49
CA PRO A 71 -15.33 5.18 -18.12
C PRO A 71 -15.33 3.86 -17.33
N LYS A 72 -15.60 2.73 -17.98
CA LYS A 72 -15.60 1.41 -17.33
C LYS A 72 -14.18 1.02 -16.93
N GLN A 73 -13.23 1.20 -17.84
CA GLN A 73 -11.82 0.93 -17.57
C GLN A 73 -11.28 1.86 -16.49
N ARG A 74 -11.59 3.16 -16.57
CA ARG A 74 -11.23 4.15 -15.56
C ARG A 74 -11.70 3.72 -14.17
N GLN A 75 -12.96 3.30 -14.05
CA GLN A 75 -13.52 2.84 -12.79
C GLN A 75 -12.83 1.57 -12.26
N GLN A 76 -12.50 0.61 -13.13
CA GLN A 76 -11.77 -0.60 -12.73
C GLN A 76 -10.38 -0.26 -12.20
N VAL A 77 -9.64 0.61 -12.89
CA VAL A 77 -8.31 1.07 -12.44
C VAL A 77 -8.43 1.81 -11.12
N GLN A 78 -9.39 2.73 -10.98
CA GLN A 78 -9.65 3.41 -9.71
C GLN A 78 -9.90 2.42 -8.57
N GLN A 79 -10.72 1.39 -8.77
CA GLN A 79 -10.96 0.38 -7.73
C GLN A 79 -9.68 -0.32 -7.26
N ILE A 80 -8.76 -0.62 -8.18
CA ILE A 80 -7.46 -1.19 -7.86
C ILE A 80 -6.63 -0.19 -7.06
N LEU A 81 -6.57 1.08 -7.49
CA LEU A 81 -5.82 2.12 -6.78
C LEU A 81 -6.36 2.35 -5.36
N TRP A 82 -7.68 2.40 -5.20
CA TRP A 82 -8.32 2.49 -3.89
C TRP A 82 -7.97 1.33 -2.98
N ARG A 83 -7.90 0.11 -3.53
CA ARG A 83 -7.54 -1.08 -2.77
C ARG A 83 -6.13 -0.98 -2.20
N HIS A 84 -5.22 -0.35 -2.94
CA HIS A 84 -3.83 -0.11 -2.55
C HIS A 84 -3.60 1.32 -2.03
N GLY A 85 -4.65 2.00 -1.56
CA GLY A 85 -4.61 3.41 -1.14
C GLY A 85 -3.53 3.74 -0.10
N GLN A 86 -3.13 2.78 0.73
CA GLN A 86 -2.01 2.93 1.69
C GLN A 86 -0.67 3.31 1.03
N LEU A 87 -0.46 2.98 -0.25
CA LEU A 87 0.76 3.36 -0.98
C LEU A 87 0.80 4.84 -1.32
N PHE A 88 -0.35 5.51 -1.31
CA PHE A 88 -0.50 6.93 -1.60
C PHE A 88 -0.48 7.79 -0.33
N ASP A 89 -0.49 7.16 0.86
CA ASP A 89 -0.42 7.90 2.12
C ASP A 89 1.02 8.33 2.41
N LEU A 90 1.38 9.52 1.93
CA LEU A 90 2.70 10.12 2.15
C LEU A 90 2.94 10.58 3.60
N ARG A 91 1.92 10.51 4.48
CA ARG A 91 2.08 10.86 5.90
C ARG A 91 2.84 9.78 6.67
N LEU A 92 2.78 8.53 6.18
CA LEU A 92 3.45 7.38 6.79
C LEU A 92 4.56 6.92 5.84
N PRO A 93 5.85 7.10 6.19
CA PRO A 93 6.93 6.60 5.36
C PRO A 93 6.86 5.07 5.28
N SER A 94 6.60 4.55 4.09
CA SER A 94 6.65 3.12 3.82
C SER A 94 8.10 2.69 3.57
N ILE A 95 8.75 2.16 4.61
CA ILE A 95 10.09 1.58 4.46
C ILE A 95 9.93 0.17 3.89
N ILE A 96 10.23 0.03 2.60
CA ILE A 96 10.32 -1.27 1.95
C ILE A 96 11.54 -1.98 2.53
N LYS A 97 11.29 -3.02 3.35
CA LYS A 97 12.34 -3.90 3.88
C LYS A 97 12.78 -4.91 2.83
N THR A 98 13.30 -4.43 1.70
CA THR A 98 13.98 -5.30 0.73
C THR A 98 15.46 -5.34 1.06
N THR A 99 16.02 -6.55 1.12
CA THR A 99 17.46 -6.74 1.15
C THR A 99 17.99 -6.47 -0.26
N VAL A 100 18.29 -5.20 -0.55
CA VAL A 100 19.00 -4.86 -1.79
C VAL A 100 20.40 -5.47 -1.67
N ARG A 101 20.80 -6.35 -2.60
CA ARG A 101 22.19 -6.77 -2.70
C ARG A 101 22.98 -5.59 -3.27
N HIS A 102 23.75 -4.90 -2.43
CA HIS A 102 24.55 -3.73 -2.85
C HIS A 102 25.84 -4.16 -3.58
N ALA A 103 26.15 -5.46 -3.58
CA ALA A 103 27.26 -6.05 -4.30
C ALA A 103 26.72 -6.86 -5.49
N ILE A 104 27.25 -6.58 -6.67
CA ILE A 104 27.19 -7.49 -7.81
C ILE A 104 28.15 -8.63 -7.47
N GLU A 105 27.72 -9.88 -7.58
CA GLU A 105 28.59 -11.05 -7.45
C GLU A 105 29.56 -11.07 -8.65
N THR A 106 30.62 -10.27 -8.55
CA THR A 106 31.83 -10.49 -9.34
C THR A 106 32.41 -11.79 -8.79
N GLY A 107 32.31 -12.89 -9.54
CA GLY A 107 32.90 -14.16 -9.14
C GLY A 107 34.40 -14.03 -8.84
N ASN A 108 35.06 -15.14 -8.49
CA ASN A 108 36.50 -15.16 -8.18
C ASN A 108 37.40 -14.98 -9.42
N HIS A 109 37.11 -13.99 -10.28
CA HIS A 109 37.99 -13.58 -11.36
C HIS A 109 38.99 -12.53 -10.85
N PRO A 110 40.25 -12.60 -11.28
CA PRO A 110 41.21 -11.54 -10.99
C PRO A 110 40.73 -10.20 -11.58
N PRO A 111 41.15 -9.05 -11.02
CA PRO A 111 40.88 -7.75 -11.63
C PRO A 111 41.38 -7.73 -13.07
N VAL A 112 40.49 -7.50 -14.03
CA VAL A 112 40.87 -7.32 -15.42
C VAL A 112 41.44 -5.92 -15.56
N TYR A 113 42.77 -5.81 -15.56
CA TYR A 113 43.45 -4.57 -15.91
C TYR A 113 43.48 -4.43 -17.43
N THR A 114 42.59 -3.59 -17.98
CA THR A 114 42.73 -3.12 -19.36
C THR A 114 43.54 -1.83 -19.35
N PRO A 115 44.69 -1.76 -20.06
CA PRO A 115 45.38 -0.50 -20.23
C PRO A 115 44.47 0.49 -20.95
N ALA A 116 44.54 1.77 -20.56
CA ALA A 116 43.81 2.82 -21.26
C ALA A 116 44.20 2.80 -22.75
N TYR A 117 43.20 2.81 -23.63
CA TYR A 117 43.45 2.90 -25.07
C TYR A 117 44.12 4.26 -25.33
N ARG A 118 45.28 4.24 -25.98
CA ARG A 118 45.98 5.46 -26.38
C ARG A 118 45.22 6.07 -27.56
N VAL A 119 44.46 7.13 -27.32
CA VAL A 119 43.92 7.96 -28.41
C VAL A 119 45.10 8.72 -29.01
N SER A 120 45.52 8.32 -30.21
CA SER A 120 46.43 9.11 -31.01
C SER A 120 45.59 10.16 -31.73
N TYR A 121 45.57 11.38 -31.22
CA TYR A 121 45.15 12.52 -32.03
C TYR A 121 46.20 12.67 -33.13
N LYS A 122 45.81 12.44 -34.39
CA LYS A 122 46.59 12.93 -35.52
C LYS A 122 46.17 14.39 -35.68
N ASP A 123 47.09 15.31 -35.41
CA ASP A 123 46.95 16.70 -35.83
C ASP A 123 47.09 16.74 -37.36
N GLU A 124 45.98 16.82 -38.08
CA GLU A 124 45.86 17.24 -39.48
C GLU A 124 44.73 18.26 -39.61
#